data_AF-A0A3M1SS46-F1
#
_entry.id   AF-A0A3M1SS46-F1
#
_cell.length_a   1.000
_cell.length_b   1.000
_cell.length_c   1.000
_cell.angle_alpha   90.00
_cell.angle_beta   90.00
_cell.angle_gamma   90.00
#
_symmetry.space_group_name_H-M   'P 1'
#
loop_
_entity.id
_entity.type
_entity.pdbx_description
1 polymer ?
#
loop_
_entity_poly.entity_id
_entity_poly.type
_entity_poly.pdbx_seq_one_letter_code
_entity_poly.pdbx_strand_id
1 'polypeptide(L)'
;MKSSSFQFQKPQKSYFLCFLLSAFCYFLSANKPMLAGTLYNNWNYAIDSFDDSTSGNDVGNTKYEIFGTAFQQTPTQLLFAINSNLSLEGTTSTYAADGHVGWGDLFLDLDGSLLGVKFVGNNASGVATTGLYDTVTTKTVAKENGSAWDNLGEYNNWVRQNGKTPSIGDLGADDPYFNLNEHVPNLIASGTRIGDVELIADLTGLGLDFGQFQATGAYTHVLAIDRTLLPAGNVKFWLAPECDNDITAHIGTLDPAPVPEPSLVLGLGGFALLLGRVKSRRS
;
A
#
# COMPACT_ATOMS: atom_id res chain seq x y z
N MET A 1 81.32 12.74 -1.68
CA MET A 1 82.03 11.66 -2.41
C MET A 1 81.43 10.33 -1.99
N LYS A 2 81.20 9.45 -2.97
CA LYS A 2 80.59 8.11 -2.89
C LYS A 2 81.14 7.27 -1.72
N SER A 3 80.27 6.55 -1.02
CA SER A 3 80.54 5.15 -0.69
C SER A 3 79.23 4.41 -0.44
N SER A 4 79.19 3.22 -1.00
CA SER A 4 78.06 2.35 -1.26
C SER A 4 78.02 1.17 -0.29
N SER A 5 76.83 0.57 -0.23
CA SER A 5 76.54 -0.85 0.07
C SER A 5 76.81 -1.40 1.48
N PHE A 6 75.75 -1.89 2.13
CA PHE A 6 75.56 -3.35 2.22
C PHE A 6 74.09 -3.69 2.58
N GLN A 7 73.54 -4.65 1.84
CA GLN A 7 72.20 -5.22 1.98
C GLN A 7 72.18 -6.24 3.13
N PHE A 8 71.08 -6.31 3.87
CA PHE A 8 70.72 -7.48 4.67
C PHE A 8 69.28 -7.87 4.35
N GLN A 9 69.11 -8.86 3.46
CA GLN A 9 67.85 -9.56 3.24
C GLN A 9 67.47 -10.32 4.52
N LYS A 10 66.30 -10.02 5.09
CA LYS A 10 65.68 -10.87 6.11
C LYS A 10 64.84 -11.97 5.44
N PRO A 11 64.82 -13.19 6.01
CA PRO A 11 64.21 -14.35 5.39
C PRO A 11 62.69 -14.23 5.26
N GLN A 12 62.18 -14.60 4.09
CA GLN A 12 60.77 -14.88 3.84
C GLN A 12 60.34 -16.06 4.71
N LYS A 13 59.38 -15.83 5.61
CA LYS A 13 58.66 -16.91 6.28
C LYS A 13 57.49 -17.32 5.39
N SER A 14 57.60 -18.51 4.82
CA SER A 14 56.46 -19.32 4.36
C SER A 14 55.50 -19.52 5.52
N TYR A 15 54.31 -18.94 5.42
CA TYR A 15 53.15 -19.42 6.17
C TYR A 15 52.27 -20.20 5.21
N PHE A 16 52.54 -21.49 5.25
CA PHE A 16 51.70 -22.58 4.80
C PHE A 16 50.32 -22.46 5.46
N LEU A 17 49.28 -22.50 4.62
CA LEU A 17 48.07 -23.29 4.85
C LEU A 17 47.35 -23.12 6.22
N CYS A 18 46.31 -22.30 6.23
CA CYS A 18 45.15 -22.55 7.11
C CYS A 18 43.88 -22.24 6.32
N PHE A 19 43.51 -23.17 5.44
CA PHE A 19 42.13 -23.34 5.01
C PHE A 19 41.38 -23.96 6.20
N LEU A 20 40.65 -23.16 6.95
CA LEU A 20 39.62 -23.64 7.85
C LEU A 20 38.38 -22.78 7.68
N LEU A 21 37.35 -23.47 7.19
CA LEU A 21 36.00 -23.02 6.91
C LEU A 21 35.47 -22.03 7.95
N SER A 22 35.34 -20.77 7.55
CA SER A 22 34.32 -19.87 8.08
C SER A 22 33.29 -19.63 6.98
N ALA A 23 32.64 -20.72 6.55
CA ALA A 23 31.29 -20.63 6.00
C ALA A 23 30.38 -20.23 7.16
N PHE A 24 30.47 -18.96 7.55
CA PHE A 24 29.53 -18.31 8.43
C PHE A 24 28.19 -18.42 7.70
N CYS A 25 27.33 -19.32 8.19
CA CYS A 25 25.93 -19.32 7.84
C CYS A 25 25.39 -17.92 8.13
N TYR A 26 25.41 -17.05 7.12
CA TYR A 26 24.37 -16.07 6.96
C TYR A 26 23.10 -16.88 6.74
N PHE A 27 22.52 -17.36 7.84
CA PHE A 27 21.07 -17.35 7.94
C PHE A 27 20.70 -15.89 7.76
N LEU A 28 20.50 -15.51 6.50
CA LEU A 28 19.54 -14.48 6.16
C LEU A 28 18.28 -14.90 6.92
N SER A 29 18.06 -14.27 8.06
CA SER A 29 16.72 -14.06 8.57
C SER A 29 15.99 -13.34 7.43
N ALA A 30 15.47 -14.12 6.49
CA ALA A 30 14.40 -13.66 5.64
C ALA A 30 13.28 -13.38 6.63
N ASN A 31 13.21 -12.12 7.08
CA ASN A 31 12.02 -11.58 7.71
C ASN A 31 10.92 -11.93 6.72
N LYS A 32 10.10 -12.93 7.06
CA LYS A 32 8.91 -13.20 6.27
C LYS A 32 8.15 -11.87 6.27
N PRO A 33 7.73 -11.37 5.10
CA PRO A 33 6.91 -10.18 5.06
C PRO A 33 5.77 -10.36 6.06
N MET A 34 5.55 -9.34 6.88
CA MET A 34 4.43 -9.30 7.81
C MET A 34 3.16 -9.27 6.97
N LEU A 35 2.57 -10.44 6.74
CA LEU A 35 1.23 -10.55 6.18
C LEU A 35 0.27 -10.45 7.35
N ALA A 36 -0.17 -9.23 7.67
CA ALA A 36 -1.52 -9.07 8.19
C ALA A 36 -2.47 -9.15 6.98
N GLY A 37 -3.66 -9.69 7.20
CA GLY A 37 -4.61 -10.04 6.17
C GLY A 37 -4.61 -11.52 5.72
N THR A 38 -5.77 -12.00 5.28
CA THR A 38 -6.01 -13.40 4.91
C THR A 38 -5.93 -13.58 3.40
N LEU A 39 -5.16 -14.55 2.91
CA LEU A 39 -5.06 -14.84 1.48
C LEU A 39 -6.18 -15.78 1.02
N TYR A 40 -6.99 -15.35 0.05
CA TYR A 40 -8.02 -16.17 -0.61
C TYR A 40 -8.15 -15.78 -2.10
N ASN A 41 -8.20 -16.75 -3.02
CA ASN A 41 -8.26 -16.50 -4.47
C ASN A 41 -7.23 -15.48 -5.00
N ASN A 42 -6.01 -15.49 -4.46
CA ASN A 42 -4.92 -14.54 -4.79
C ASN A 42 -5.21 -13.07 -4.40
N TRP A 43 -6.17 -12.84 -3.52
CA TRP A 43 -6.42 -11.55 -2.87
C TRP A 43 -5.98 -11.65 -1.42
N ASN A 44 -5.23 -10.65 -0.96
CA ASN A 44 -5.02 -10.41 0.46
C ASN A 44 -6.21 -9.60 0.96
N TYR A 45 -6.89 -10.00 2.03
CA TYR A 45 -8.05 -9.32 2.63
C TYR A 45 -7.72 -8.81 4.03
N ALA A 46 -8.04 -7.55 4.30
CA ALA A 46 -8.16 -7.00 5.64
C ALA A 46 -9.66 -6.83 5.95
N ILE A 47 -10.15 -7.59 6.94
CA ILE A 47 -11.55 -7.57 7.35
C ILE A 47 -11.69 -6.64 8.53
N ASP A 48 -12.62 -5.71 8.44
CA ASP A 48 -12.85 -4.74 9.50
C ASP A 48 -13.89 -5.24 10.52
N SER A 49 -14.13 -4.43 11.55
CA SER A 49 -15.35 -4.62 12.32
C SER A 49 -16.57 -4.39 11.43
N PHE A 50 -17.69 -5.05 11.76
CA PHE A 50 -18.95 -4.86 11.05
C PHE A 50 -19.91 -3.97 11.85
N ASP A 51 -19.43 -3.43 12.96
CA ASP A 51 -20.25 -2.72 13.91
C ASP A 51 -19.63 -1.50 14.57
N ASP A 52 -18.60 -0.91 13.98
CA ASP A 52 -17.95 0.28 14.53
C ASP A 52 -18.17 1.56 13.74
N SER A 53 -18.63 1.49 12.49
CA SER A 53 -19.01 2.71 11.78
C SER A 53 -20.11 3.49 12.51
N THR A 54 -20.18 4.79 12.27
CA THR A 54 -21.09 5.65 13.05
C THR A 54 -21.87 6.62 12.16
N SER A 55 -23.11 6.93 12.51
CA SER A 55 -23.91 7.94 11.80
C SER A 55 -24.85 8.64 12.76
N GLY A 56 -24.47 9.85 13.20
CA GLY A 56 -25.16 10.51 14.31
C GLY A 56 -24.99 9.68 15.59
N ASN A 57 -26.09 9.19 16.16
CA ASN A 57 -26.06 8.35 17.36
C ASN A 57 -26.02 6.84 17.05
N ASP A 58 -26.16 6.45 15.78
CA ASP A 58 -26.15 5.04 15.39
C ASP A 58 -24.70 4.53 15.33
N VAL A 59 -24.48 3.32 15.82
CA VAL A 59 -23.18 2.63 15.79
C VAL A 59 -23.37 1.23 15.19
N GLY A 60 -22.60 0.95 14.15
CA GLY A 60 -22.57 -0.29 13.40
C GLY A 60 -23.61 -0.40 12.29
N ASN A 61 -23.19 -1.06 11.21
CA ASN A 61 -23.91 -1.23 9.96
C ASN A 61 -24.54 0.08 9.44
N THR A 62 -23.82 1.19 9.57
CA THR A 62 -24.30 2.47 9.09
C THR A 62 -24.06 2.62 7.59
N LYS A 63 -24.51 3.72 7.00
CA LYS A 63 -24.24 4.05 5.59
C LYS A 63 -22.74 4.31 5.29
N TYR A 64 -21.90 4.43 6.31
CA TYR A 64 -20.46 4.65 6.17
C TYR A 64 -19.64 3.37 6.39
N GLU A 65 -20.27 2.26 6.78
CA GLU A 65 -19.60 1.01 7.14
C GLU A 65 -18.69 0.50 6.02
N ILE A 66 -17.43 0.22 6.34
CA ILE A 66 -16.44 -0.46 5.52
C ILE A 66 -16.22 -1.84 6.13
N PHE A 67 -16.75 -2.88 5.49
CA PHE A 67 -16.64 -4.24 6.02
C PHE A 67 -15.25 -4.86 5.80
N GLY A 68 -14.49 -4.30 4.87
CA GLY A 68 -13.14 -4.73 4.61
C GLY A 68 -12.57 -4.18 3.31
N THR A 69 -11.26 -4.35 3.20
CA THR A 69 -10.50 -4.05 1.99
C THR A 69 -9.73 -5.28 1.55
N ALA A 70 -9.34 -5.28 0.27
CA ALA A 70 -8.49 -6.33 -0.26
C ALA A 70 -7.56 -5.76 -1.32
N PHE A 71 -6.39 -6.35 -1.50
CA PHE A 71 -5.56 -6.05 -2.65
C PHE A 71 -5.03 -7.30 -3.33
N GLN A 72 -4.80 -7.16 -4.63
CA GLN A 72 -4.16 -8.15 -5.47
C GLN A 72 -3.12 -7.46 -6.34
N GLN A 73 -1.93 -8.03 -6.39
CA GLN A 73 -0.89 -7.56 -7.30
C GLN A 73 -0.76 -8.49 -8.49
N THR A 74 -0.72 -7.90 -9.68
CA THR A 74 -0.40 -8.56 -10.94
C THR A 74 0.93 -8.02 -11.46
N PRO A 75 1.50 -8.57 -12.55
CA PRO A 75 2.71 -8.04 -13.14
C PRO A 75 2.64 -6.54 -13.51
N THR A 76 1.45 -6.02 -13.81
CA THR A 76 1.25 -4.66 -14.35
C THR A 76 0.42 -3.77 -13.46
N GLN A 77 -0.38 -4.32 -12.55
CA GLN A 77 -1.33 -3.55 -11.75
C GLN A 77 -1.31 -3.96 -10.29
N LEU A 78 -1.53 -2.98 -9.42
CA LEU A 78 -2.05 -3.20 -8.09
C LEU A 78 -3.56 -2.94 -8.14
N LEU A 79 -4.36 -3.96 -7.83
CA LEU A 79 -5.79 -3.85 -7.66
C LEU A 79 -6.09 -3.67 -6.17
N PHE A 80 -6.94 -2.71 -5.83
CA PHE A 80 -7.43 -2.48 -4.48
C PHE A 80 -8.94 -2.50 -4.49
N ALA A 81 -9.54 -3.25 -3.58
CA ALA A 81 -10.96 -3.47 -3.48
C ALA A 81 -11.48 -3.00 -2.12
N ILE A 82 -12.66 -2.39 -2.12
CA ILE A 82 -13.35 -1.86 -0.94
C ILE A 82 -14.74 -2.46 -0.92
N ASN A 83 -15.14 -3.06 0.20
CA ASN A 83 -16.52 -3.48 0.42
C ASN A 83 -17.16 -2.62 1.51
N SER A 84 -18.28 -1.97 1.20
CA SER A 84 -18.85 -0.93 2.06
C SER A 84 -20.34 -0.70 1.80
N ASN A 85 -21.02 -0.05 2.75
CA ASN A 85 -22.34 0.55 2.56
C ASN A 85 -22.31 1.92 1.88
N LEU A 86 -21.14 2.55 1.75
CA LEU A 86 -20.99 3.85 1.11
C LEU A 86 -20.88 3.67 -0.41
N SER A 87 -21.76 4.36 -1.15
CA SER A 87 -21.72 4.36 -2.61
C SER A 87 -20.49 5.11 -3.12
N LEU A 88 -20.09 4.91 -4.39
CA LEU A 88 -18.97 5.66 -4.98
C LEU A 88 -19.23 7.17 -4.99
N GLU A 89 -20.49 7.57 -5.15
CA GLU A 89 -20.93 8.97 -5.12
C GLU A 89 -21.05 9.53 -3.69
N GLY A 90 -20.74 8.74 -2.67
CA GLY A 90 -20.93 9.10 -1.27
C GLY A 90 -22.40 9.00 -0.83
N THR A 91 -22.79 9.85 0.12
CA THR A 91 -24.16 9.94 0.63
C THR A 91 -24.50 11.34 1.09
N THR A 92 -25.80 11.67 1.15
CA THR A 92 -26.26 12.90 1.81
C THR A 92 -26.09 12.79 3.33
N SER A 93 -25.72 13.89 3.98
CA SER A 93 -25.60 13.99 5.44
C SER A 93 -26.06 15.36 5.92
N THR A 94 -26.99 15.41 6.87
CA THR A 94 -27.39 16.68 7.51
C THR A 94 -26.35 17.20 8.50
N TYR A 95 -25.31 16.40 8.78
CA TYR A 95 -24.21 16.77 9.68
C TYR A 95 -23.02 17.37 8.93
N ALA A 96 -22.94 17.17 7.61
CA ALA A 96 -21.89 17.75 6.78
C ALA A 96 -22.24 19.19 6.37
N ALA A 97 -21.22 20.05 6.33
CA ALA A 97 -21.38 21.48 6.06
C ALA A 97 -21.99 21.77 4.67
N ASP A 98 -21.71 20.93 3.68
CA ASP A 98 -22.23 21.03 2.31
C ASP A 98 -23.39 20.06 2.02
N GLY A 99 -23.81 19.28 3.02
CA GLY A 99 -24.88 18.29 2.90
C GLY A 99 -24.46 16.95 2.30
N HIS A 100 -23.17 16.73 2.05
CA HIS A 100 -22.62 15.55 1.40
C HIS A 100 -21.43 14.97 2.18
N VAL A 101 -21.28 13.65 2.13
CA VAL A 101 -20.07 12.97 2.62
C VAL A 101 -19.66 11.99 1.54
N GLY A 102 -18.47 12.22 0.98
CA GLY A 102 -17.83 11.34 0.02
C GLY A 102 -16.82 10.38 0.64
N TRP A 103 -16.07 9.73 -0.24
CA TRP A 103 -14.87 9.00 0.12
C TRP A 103 -13.71 9.96 0.37
N GLY A 104 -12.88 9.66 1.37
CA GLY A 104 -11.52 10.18 1.42
C GLY A 104 -10.66 9.67 0.27
N ASP A 105 -9.40 10.08 0.25
CA ASP A 105 -8.40 9.53 -0.65
C ASP A 105 -7.79 8.25 -0.02
N LEU A 106 -7.41 7.28 -0.85
CA LEU A 106 -6.68 6.10 -0.40
C LEU A 106 -5.19 6.45 -0.26
N PHE A 107 -4.56 6.07 0.84
CA PHE A 107 -3.14 6.31 1.05
C PHE A 107 -2.33 5.02 1.06
N LEU A 108 -1.07 5.13 0.61
CA LEU A 108 -0.09 4.06 0.63
C LEU A 108 1.18 4.56 1.31
N ASP A 109 1.48 4.06 2.50
CA ASP A 109 2.77 4.26 3.17
C ASP A 109 3.71 3.10 2.83
N LEU A 110 4.68 3.39 1.96
CA LEU A 110 5.68 2.47 1.45
C LEU A 110 7.00 2.70 2.19
N ASP A 111 7.16 2.03 3.33
CA ASP A 111 8.32 2.14 4.21
C ASP A 111 8.71 3.62 4.54
N GLY A 112 7.70 4.46 4.80
CA GLY A 112 7.84 5.89 5.13
C GLY A 112 7.65 6.85 3.94
N SER A 113 7.52 6.33 2.72
CA SER A 113 7.19 7.13 1.54
C SER A 113 5.68 7.11 1.29
N LEU A 114 5.03 8.27 1.44
CA LEU A 114 3.59 8.38 1.32
C LEU A 114 3.15 8.72 -0.12
N LEU A 115 2.27 7.88 -0.66
CA LEU A 115 1.50 8.16 -1.88
C LEU A 115 0.03 8.34 -1.53
N GLY A 116 -0.69 9.09 -2.38
CA GLY A 116 -2.13 9.30 -2.27
C GLY A 116 -2.85 8.95 -3.57
N VAL A 117 -4.05 8.43 -3.46
CA VAL A 117 -4.89 7.98 -4.57
C VAL A 117 -6.22 8.70 -4.47
N LYS A 118 -6.41 9.72 -5.31
CA LYS A 118 -7.73 10.33 -5.51
C LYS A 118 -8.48 9.52 -6.55
N PHE A 119 -9.43 8.69 -6.13
CA PHE A 119 -10.19 7.82 -7.02
C PHE A 119 -11.63 8.31 -7.28
N VAL A 120 -12.14 9.24 -6.47
CA VAL A 120 -13.43 9.91 -6.70
C VAL A 120 -13.25 11.38 -7.04
N GLY A 121 -14.15 11.90 -7.88
CA GLY A 121 -14.14 13.31 -8.29
C GLY A 121 -14.73 14.25 -7.23
N ASN A 122 -15.67 13.76 -6.43
CA ASN A 122 -16.53 14.52 -5.53
C ASN A 122 -16.13 14.41 -4.05
N ASN A 123 -14.84 14.58 -3.76
CA ASN A 123 -14.35 14.74 -2.40
C ASN A 123 -13.60 16.07 -2.25
N ALA A 124 -13.36 16.48 -1.01
CA ALA A 124 -12.71 17.70 -0.58
C ALA A 124 -11.18 17.64 -0.68
N SER A 125 -10.63 16.72 -1.48
CA SER A 125 -9.20 16.64 -1.75
C SER A 125 -8.67 17.96 -2.32
N GLY A 126 -7.45 18.33 -1.95
CA GLY A 126 -6.79 19.56 -2.39
C GLY A 126 -6.24 19.48 -3.82
N VAL A 127 -6.27 18.28 -4.43
CA VAL A 127 -5.88 18.06 -5.82
C VAL A 127 -7.12 17.91 -6.71
N ALA A 128 -7.08 18.48 -7.91
CA ALA A 128 -8.27 18.67 -8.74
C ALA A 128 -8.75 17.43 -9.52
N THR A 129 -7.85 16.49 -9.84
CA THR A 129 -8.14 15.38 -10.75
C THR A 129 -7.96 14.05 -10.06
N THR A 130 -8.66 13.02 -10.51
CA THR A 130 -8.34 11.66 -10.07
C THR A 130 -6.94 11.24 -10.55
N GLY A 131 -6.29 10.38 -9.78
CA GLY A 131 -4.97 9.87 -10.09
C GLY A 131 -4.16 9.43 -8.87
N LEU A 132 -2.96 8.94 -9.15
CA LEU A 132 -1.94 8.61 -8.17
C LEU A 132 -1.02 9.83 -7.97
N TYR A 133 -0.74 10.15 -6.72
CA TYR A 133 0.03 11.33 -6.31
C TYR A 133 1.23 10.92 -5.45
N ASP A 134 2.38 11.55 -5.72
CA ASP A 134 3.57 11.53 -4.87
C ASP A 134 3.72 12.82 -4.07
N THR A 135 4.72 12.84 -3.18
CA THR A 135 5.08 14.02 -2.36
C THR A 135 3.86 14.58 -1.64
N VAL A 136 3.00 13.67 -1.19
CA VAL A 136 1.68 14.02 -0.67
C VAL A 136 1.82 14.59 0.73
N THR A 137 1.10 15.68 0.95
CA THR A 137 0.74 16.14 2.29
C THR A 137 -0.72 15.82 2.53
N THR A 138 -1.08 15.51 3.78
CA THR A 138 -2.43 15.10 4.13
C THR A 138 -3.17 16.19 4.88
N LYS A 139 -4.50 16.09 4.87
CA LYS A 139 -5.43 16.85 5.69
C LYS A 139 -6.59 15.94 6.07
N THR A 140 -7.47 16.45 6.92
CA THR A 140 -8.77 15.86 7.23
C THR A 140 -9.80 16.99 7.22
N VAL A 141 -11.04 16.64 6.90
CA VAL A 141 -12.21 17.52 7.03
C VAL A 141 -13.30 16.83 7.86
N ALA A 142 -12.90 15.90 8.73
CA ALA A 142 -13.83 15.03 9.45
C ALA A 142 -14.89 15.84 10.20
N LYS A 143 -14.48 16.91 10.88
CA LYS A 143 -15.39 17.81 11.59
C LYS A 143 -16.35 18.55 10.68
N GLU A 144 -15.84 19.11 9.59
CA GLU A 144 -16.65 19.80 8.59
C GLU A 144 -17.68 18.86 7.93
N ASN A 145 -17.35 17.57 7.84
CA ASN A 145 -18.21 16.52 7.29
C ASN A 145 -19.01 15.74 8.35
N GLY A 146 -19.13 16.29 9.56
CA GLY A 146 -20.12 15.85 10.53
C GLY A 146 -19.65 14.79 11.53
N SER A 147 -18.33 14.59 11.66
CA SER A 147 -17.77 13.77 12.74
C SER A 147 -18.12 14.35 14.11
N ALA A 148 -18.71 13.54 14.98
CA ALA A 148 -19.14 13.98 16.31
C ALA A 148 -17.97 14.07 17.31
N TRP A 149 -16.87 13.36 17.05
CA TRP A 149 -15.71 13.21 17.96
C TRP A 149 -14.57 14.12 17.57
N ASP A 150 -13.78 14.57 18.53
CA ASP A 150 -12.67 15.50 18.26
C ASP A 150 -11.40 14.79 17.75
N ASN A 151 -11.36 13.46 17.84
CA ASN A 151 -10.22 12.62 17.45
C ASN A 151 -10.60 11.13 17.39
N LEU A 152 -9.68 10.31 16.88
CA LEU A 152 -9.81 8.86 16.76
C LEU A 152 -10.05 8.17 18.13
N GLY A 153 -9.40 8.64 19.20
CA GLY A 153 -9.55 8.07 20.53
C GLY A 153 -10.97 8.24 21.08
N GLU A 154 -11.58 9.40 20.87
CA GLU A 154 -12.98 9.66 21.23
C GLU A 154 -13.96 8.83 20.40
N TYR A 155 -13.72 8.68 19.10
CA TYR A 155 -14.49 7.78 18.24
C TYR A 155 -14.44 6.34 18.77
N ASN A 156 -13.24 5.80 19.00
CA ASN A 156 -13.06 4.44 19.52
C ASN A 156 -13.77 4.27 20.88
N ASN A 157 -13.69 5.27 21.75
CA ASN A 157 -14.37 5.24 23.04
C ASN A 157 -15.89 5.25 22.90
N TRP A 158 -16.44 6.03 21.97
CA TRP A 158 -17.87 6.05 21.69
C TRP A 158 -18.38 4.71 21.18
N VAL A 159 -17.68 4.08 20.24
CA VAL A 159 -17.99 2.74 19.73
C VAL A 159 -18.04 1.73 20.89
N ARG A 160 -17.01 1.72 21.75
CA ARG A 160 -16.94 0.84 22.93
C ARG A 160 -18.06 1.10 23.94
N GLN A 161 -18.38 2.37 24.20
CA GLN A 161 -19.47 2.75 25.13
C GLN A 161 -20.85 2.29 24.64
N ASN A 162 -21.01 2.12 23.33
CA ASN A 162 -22.21 1.57 22.72
C ASN A 162 -22.16 0.03 22.57
N GLY A 163 -21.20 -0.64 23.22
CA GLY A 163 -21.10 -2.10 23.28
C GLY A 163 -20.55 -2.74 22.02
N LYS A 164 -19.87 -1.96 21.17
CA LYS A 164 -19.29 -2.40 19.90
C LYS A 164 -17.77 -2.45 19.97
N THR A 165 -17.14 -3.02 18.94
CA THR A 165 -15.67 -3.20 18.91
C THR A 165 -15.09 -2.36 17.79
N PRO A 166 -14.39 -1.24 18.09
CA PRO A 166 -13.69 -0.50 17.06
C PRO A 166 -12.54 -1.34 16.51
N SER A 167 -12.31 -1.24 15.20
CA SER A 167 -11.19 -1.82 14.48
C SER A 167 -10.76 -0.88 13.36
N ILE A 168 -9.58 -1.13 12.79
CA ILE A 168 -9.06 -0.42 11.63
C ILE A 168 -8.48 -1.47 10.67
N GLY A 169 -9.29 -2.49 10.35
CA GLY A 169 -8.86 -3.66 9.58
C GLY A 169 -7.71 -4.42 10.24
N ASP A 170 -6.56 -4.47 9.56
CA ASP A 170 -5.35 -5.14 10.06
C ASP A 170 -4.66 -4.39 11.21
N LEU A 171 -4.97 -3.10 11.38
CA LEU A 171 -4.49 -2.32 12.52
C LEU A 171 -5.54 -2.38 13.64
N GLY A 172 -5.07 -2.53 14.87
CA GLY A 172 -5.94 -2.41 16.03
C GLY A 172 -6.47 -0.97 16.16
N ALA A 173 -7.64 -0.79 16.77
CA ALA A 173 -8.22 0.53 17.00
C ALA A 173 -7.27 1.51 17.73
N ASP A 174 -6.44 1.00 18.64
CA ASP A 174 -5.46 1.79 19.39
C ASP A 174 -4.02 1.61 18.87
N ASP A 175 -3.85 1.21 17.61
CA ASP A 175 -2.53 1.01 17.00
C ASP A 175 -1.75 2.35 16.96
N PRO A 176 -0.47 2.37 17.39
CA PRO A 176 0.32 3.60 17.47
C PRO A 176 0.66 4.21 16.11
N TYR A 177 0.36 3.54 15.00
CA TYR A 177 0.50 4.11 13.66
C TYR A 177 -0.36 5.38 13.50
N PHE A 178 -1.55 5.40 14.12
CA PHE A 178 -2.41 6.58 14.14
C PHE A 178 -2.37 7.27 15.50
N ASN A 179 -2.34 8.61 15.48
CA ASN A 179 -2.39 9.40 16.69
C ASN A 179 -3.84 9.47 17.22
N LEU A 180 -4.10 8.83 18.35
CA LEU A 180 -5.43 8.82 18.97
C LEU A 180 -5.95 10.20 19.39
N ASN A 181 -5.10 11.23 19.46
CA ASN A 181 -5.51 12.59 19.81
C ASN A 181 -5.82 13.46 18.59
N GLU A 182 -5.81 12.88 17.39
CA GLU A 182 -6.11 13.56 16.13
C GLU A 182 -7.13 12.74 15.32
N HIS A 183 -7.76 13.39 14.35
CA HIS A 183 -8.48 12.69 13.28
C HIS A 183 -7.48 12.02 12.33
N VAL A 184 -7.87 10.91 11.71
CA VAL A 184 -7.00 10.23 10.75
C VAL A 184 -6.96 11.08 9.47
N PRO A 185 -5.77 11.46 8.98
CA PRO A 185 -5.69 12.20 7.72
C PRO A 185 -6.20 11.33 6.57
N ASN A 186 -7.30 11.76 5.95
CA ASN A 186 -8.06 10.99 4.97
C ASN A 186 -8.19 11.71 3.62
N LEU A 187 -7.53 12.86 3.43
CA LEU A 187 -7.55 13.61 2.18
C LEU A 187 -6.17 14.14 1.81
N ILE A 188 -5.84 14.13 0.52
CA ILE A 188 -4.65 14.77 -0.02
C ILE A 188 -4.84 16.29 0.13
N ALA A 189 -3.92 16.96 0.82
CA ALA A 189 -3.88 18.42 0.88
C ALA A 189 -3.17 19.00 -0.35
N SER A 190 -2.05 18.40 -0.74
CA SER A 190 -1.31 18.70 -1.96
C SER A 190 -0.43 17.51 -2.35
N GLY A 191 0.00 17.44 -3.61
CA GLY A 191 0.90 16.41 -4.13
C GLY A 191 1.14 16.59 -5.64
N THR A 192 2.06 15.81 -6.21
CA THR A 192 2.32 15.81 -7.65
C THR A 192 1.72 14.56 -8.28
N ARG A 193 0.89 14.73 -9.31
CA ARG A 193 0.29 13.59 -10.01
C ARG A 193 1.36 12.82 -10.80
N ILE A 194 1.46 11.52 -10.57
CA ILE A 194 2.43 10.62 -11.23
C ILE A 194 1.78 9.55 -12.10
N GLY A 195 0.46 9.38 -12.04
CA GLY A 195 -0.25 8.39 -12.85
C GLY A 195 -1.76 8.48 -12.80
N ASP A 196 -2.39 7.69 -13.65
CA ASP A 196 -3.84 7.50 -13.68
C ASP A 196 -4.26 6.42 -12.66
N VAL A 197 -5.54 6.47 -12.29
CA VAL A 197 -6.22 5.45 -11.48
C VAL A 197 -7.47 5.06 -12.25
N GLU A 198 -7.69 3.76 -12.42
CA GLU A 198 -8.85 3.23 -13.14
C GLU A 198 -9.83 2.61 -12.17
N LEU A 199 -11.13 2.91 -12.33
CA LEU A 199 -12.19 2.19 -11.62
C LEU A 199 -12.66 1.01 -12.47
N ILE A 200 -12.63 -0.20 -11.90
CA ILE A 200 -13.00 -1.43 -12.57
C ILE A 200 -14.50 -1.68 -12.37
N ALA A 201 -15.27 -1.58 -13.45
CA ALA A 201 -16.72 -1.78 -13.41
C ALA A 201 -17.15 -3.25 -13.50
N ASP A 202 -16.43 -4.06 -14.28
CA ASP A 202 -16.69 -5.50 -14.40
C ASP A 202 -15.77 -6.28 -13.46
N LEU A 203 -16.34 -6.76 -12.36
CA LEU A 203 -15.62 -7.53 -11.35
C LEU A 203 -15.58 -9.04 -11.70
N THR A 204 -16.20 -9.44 -12.81
CA THR A 204 -16.27 -10.84 -13.22
C THR A 204 -14.87 -11.39 -13.50
N GLY A 205 -14.55 -12.53 -12.91
CA GLY A 205 -13.27 -13.20 -13.14
C GLY A 205 -12.09 -12.65 -12.34
N LEU A 206 -12.28 -11.61 -11.50
CA LEU A 206 -11.25 -11.14 -10.58
C LEU A 206 -11.00 -12.13 -9.42
N GLY A 207 -11.97 -13.00 -9.11
CA GLY A 207 -11.88 -13.94 -7.98
C GLY A 207 -12.04 -13.29 -6.59
N LEU A 208 -12.36 -12.00 -6.55
CA LEU A 208 -12.70 -11.25 -5.34
C LEU A 208 -13.98 -11.81 -4.70
N ASP A 209 -13.94 -12.07 -3.40
CA ASP A 209 -15.02 -12.71 -2.65
C ASP A 209 -14.94 -12.33 -1.16
N PHE A 210 -15.48 -11.16 -0.83
CA PHE A 210 -15.64 -10.75 0.57
C PHE A 210 -16.70 -11.58 1.33
N GLY A 211 -17.62 -12.24 0.61
CA GLY A 211 -18.66 -13.09 1.18
C GLY A 211 -18.09 -14.29 1.94
N GLN A 212 -16.92 -14.79 1.53
CA GLN A 212 -16.14 -15.80 2.26
C GLN A 212 -15.86 -15.40 3.73
N PHE A 213 -15.81 -14.09 4.02
CA PHE A 213 -15.54 -13.54 5.35
C PHE A 213 -16.78 -12.90 6.00
N GLN A 214 -17.95 -13.02 5.38
CA GLN A 214 -19.19 -12.34 5.78
C GLN A 214 -19.09 -10.80 5.72
N ALA A 215 -18.06 -10.25 5.09
CA ALA A 215 -17.89 -8.81 4.86
C ALA A 215 -18.74 -8.39 3.65
N THR A 216 -20.05 -8.24 3.85
CA THR A 216 -21.01 -8.01 2.74
C THR A 216 -21.79 -6.72 2.92
N GLY A 217 -21.20 -5.63 2.43
CA GLY A 217 -21.83 -4.34 2.24
C GLY A 217 -22.62 -4.21 0.94
N ALA A 218 -23.30 -3.07 0.81
CA ALA A 218 -24.13 -2.77 -0.36
C ALA A 218 -23.34 -2.57 -1.67
N TYR A 219 -22.06 -2.19 -1.57
CA TYR A 219 -21.21 -1.86 -2.70
C TYR A 219 -19.85 -2.54 -2.62
N THR A 220 -19.28 -2.85 -3.78
CA THR A 220 -17.88 -3.25 -3.91
C THR A 220 -17.24 -2.40 -5.01
N HIS A 221 -16.19 -1.67 -4.64
CA HIS A 221 -15.45 -0.80 -5.55
C HIS A 221 -14.07 -1.39 -5.77
N VAL A 222 -13.59 -1.44 -7.01
CA VAL A 222 -12.22 -1.89 -7.32
C VAL A 222 -11.52 -0.82 -8.14
N LEU A 223 -10.32 -0.46 -7.70
CA LEU A 223 -9.44 0.48 -8.40
C LEU A 223 -8.15 -0.21 -8.82
N ALA A 224 -7.60 0.20 -9.96
CA ALA A 224 -6.34 -0.30 -10.50
C ALA A 224 -5.31 0.84 -10.61
N ILE A 225 -4.09 0.52 -10.18
CA ILE A 225 -2.92 1.41 -10.21
C ILE A 225 -1.81 0.71 -10.99
N ASP A 226 -1.09 1.45 -11.85
CA ASP A 226 0.07 0.91 -12.55
C ASP A 226 1.17 0.51 -11.56
N ARG A 227 1.52 -0.79 -11.55
CA ARG A 227 2.51 -1.36 -10.62
C ARG A 227 3.90 -0.77 -10.84
N THR A 228 4.21 -0.27 -12.04
CA THR A 228 5.52 0.33 -12.36
C THR A 228 5.75 1.67 -11.67
N LEU A 229 4.68 2.32 -11.21
CA LEU A 229 4.73 3.58 -10.46
C LEU A 229 4.94 3.39 -8.96
N LEU A 230 4.87 2.15 -8.49
CA LEU A 230 4.91 1.81 -7.08
C LEU A 230 6.26 1.15 -6.74
N PRO A 231 6.96 1.55 -5.67
CA PRO A 231 8.12 0.81 -5.20
C PRO A 231 7.72 -0.59 -4.69
N ALA A 232 8.70 -1.47 -4.52
CA ALA A 232 8.53 -2.71 -3.78
C ALA A 232 8.85 -2.46 -2.31
N GLY A 233 8.27 -3.25 -1.41
CA GLY A 233 8.48 -3.09 0.03
C GLY A 233 7.24 -3.40 0.86
N ASN A 234 7.31 -3.11 2.15
CA ASN A 234 6.13 -3.20 2.99
C ASN A 234 5.23 -2.01 2.69
N VAL A 235 3.93 -2.23 2.76
CA VAL A 235 2.95 -1.18 2.52
C VAL A 235 1.90 -1.20 3.61
N LYS A 236 1.49 -0.02 4.06
CA LYS A 236 0.24 0.16 4.79
C LYS A 236 -0.71 0.99 3.93
N PHE A 237 -1.89 0.46 3.72
CA PHE A 237 -3.00 1.17 3.10
C PHE A 237 -3.91 1.70 4.20
N TRP A 238 -4.50 2.86 4.01
CA TRP A 238 -5.69 3.25 4.78
C TRP A 238 -6.65 4.09 3.95
N LEU A 239 -7.91 4.01 4.34
CA LEU A 239 -9.02 4.70 3.72
C LEU A 239 -10.07 4.99 4.79
N ALA A 240 -10.75 6.13 4.63
CA ALA A 240 -11.92 6.50 5.40
C ALA A 240 -12.88 7.31 4.51
N PRO A 241 -14.19 7.37 4.81
CA PRO A 241 -15.05 8.45 4.33
C PRO A 241 -14.54 9.80 4.86
N GLU A 242 -14.89 10.90 4.21
CA GLU A 242 -14.34 12.22 4.57
C GLU A 242 -14.63 12.65 6.02
N CYS A 243 -15.67 12.08 6.63
CA CYS A 243 -16.10 12.32 8.00
C CYS A 243 -15.35 11.46 9.06
N ASP A 244 -14.47 10.53 8.66
CA ASP A 244 -13.79 9.57 9.55
C ASP A 244 -14.75 8.74 10.42
N ASN A 245 -15.99 8.55 9.95
CA ASN A 245 -17.00 7.78 10.69
C ASN A 245 -16.81 6.26 10.57
N ASP A 246 -15.83 5.84 9.78
CA ASP A 246 -15.29 4.50 9.70
C ASP A 246 -13.89 4.59 9.06
N ILE A 247 -12.93 3.80 9.52
CA ILE A 247 -11.54 3.86 9.04
C ILE A 247 -11.04 2.43 8.93
N THR A 248 -10.47 2.09 7.79
CA THR A 248 -9.88 0.78 7.57
C THR A 248 -8.41 0.91 7.19
N ALA A 249 -7.60 -0.06 7.59
CA ALA A 249 -6.22 -0.17 7.18
C ALA A 249 -5.84 -1.61 6.84
N HIS A 250 -4.86 -1.75 5.94
CA HIS A 250 -4.39 -3.02 5.43
C HIS A 250 -2.88 -3.02 5.40
N ILE A 251 -2.24 -4.03 5.99
CA ILE A 251 -0.79 -4.21 5.88
C ILE A 251 -0.47 -5.25 4.80
N GLY A 252 0.51 -4.95 3.95
CA GLY A 252 0.91 -5.86 2.90
C GLY A 252 2.38 -5.75 2.53
N THR A 253 2.73 -6.43 1.45
CA THR A 253 4.04 -6.33 0.81
C THR A 253 3.83 -6.31 -0.68
N LEU A 254 4.48 -5.36 -1.36
CA LEU A 254 4.46 -5.27 -2.81
C LEU A 254 5.71 -5.90 -3.40
N ASP A 255 5.53 -6.89 -4.27
CA ASP A 255 6.64 -7.58 -4.95
C ASP A 255 7.34 -6.65 -5.95
N PRO A 256 8.65 -6.81 -6.21
CA PRO A 256 9.33 -6.09 -7.29
C PRO A 256 8.55 -6.18 -8.60
N ALA A 257 8.33 -5.02 -9.24
CA ALA A 257 7.74 -4.99 -10.57
C ALA A 257 8.61 -5.85 -11.51
N PRO A 258 8.01 -6.71 -12.35
CA PRO A 258 8.77 -7.56 -13.25
C PRO A 258 9.66 -6.71 -14.16
N VAL A 259 10.98 -6.89 -14.04
CA VAL A 259 11.95 -6.31 -14.97
C VAL A 259 12.07 -7.23 -16.19
N PRO A 260 12.12 -6.70 -17.42
CA PRO A 260 12.36 -7.54 -18.60
C PRO A 260 13.68 -8.29 -18.46
N GLU A 261 13.63 -9.63 -18.44
CA GLU A 261 14.81 -10.48 -18.30
C GLU A 261 15.85 -10.17 -19.41
N PRO A 262 17.12 -9.86 -19.07
CA PRO A 262 18.16 -9.49 -20.05
C PRO A 262 18.51 -10.58 -21.08
N SER A 263 18.01 -11.81 -20.93
CA SER A 263 18.32 -12.96 -21.78
C SER A 263 17.93 -12.79 -23.25
N LEU A 264 17.02 -11.88 -23.59
CA LEU A 264 16.70 -11.55 -24.99
C LEU A 264 17.74 -10.59 -25.64
N VAL A 265 18.44 -9.77 -24.85
CA VAL A 265 19.41 -8.80 -25.37
C VAL A 265 20.77 -9.46 -25.65
N LEU A 266 21.19 -10.43 -24.82
CA LEU A 266 22.41 -11.19 -25.06
C LEU A 266 22.27 -12.23 -26.19
N GLY A 267 21.06 -12.74 -26.44
CA GLY A 267 20.78 -13.65 -27.55
C GLY A 267 20.98 -13.01 -28.92
N LEU A 268 20.60 -11.73 -29.09
CA LEU A 268 20.78 -10.99 -30.34
C LEU A 268 22.23 -10.55 -30.59
N GLY A 269 23.00 -10.27 -29.53
CA GLY A 269 24.44 -9.97 -29.64
C GLY A 269 25.30 -11.18 -30.01
N GLY A 270 24.94 -12.37 -29.52
CA GLY A 270 25.66 -13.62 -29.79
C GLY A 270 25.56 -14.11 -31.24
N PHE A 271 24.39 -13.94 -31.88
CA PHE A 271 24.20 -14.36 -33.28
C PHE A 271 24.89 -13.44 -34.29
N ALA A 272 25.03 -12.14 -34.00
CA ALA A 272 25.73 -11.20 -34.88
C ALA A 272 27.25 -11.48 -34.96
N LEU A 273 27.87 -11.90 -33.87
CA LEU A 273 29.31 -12.25 -33.83
C LEU A 273 29.63 -13.59 -34.52
N LEU A 274 28.70 -14.55 -34.53
CA LEU A 274 28.88 -15.83 -35.22
C LEU A 274 28.72 -15.71 -36.75
N LEU A 275 27.85 -14.82 -37.23
CA LEU A 275 27.69 -14.58 -38.68
C LEU A 275 28.77 -13.64 -39.26
N GLY A 276 29.34 -12.75 -38.44
CA GLY A 276 30.45 -11.86 -38.86
C GLY A 276 31.78 -12.57 -39.13
N ARG A 277 32.02 -13.75 -38.56
CA ARG A 277 33.26 -14.53 -38.76
C ARG A 277 33.27 -15.42 -40.00
N VAL A 278 32.14 -15.65 -40.65
CA VAL A 278 32.07 -16.56 -41.82
C VAL A 278 32.48 -15.86 -43.12
N LYS A 279 32.59 -14.52 -43.16
CA LYS A 279 32.84 -13.78 -44.41
C LYS A 279 34.29 -13.33 -44.66
N SER A 280 35.27 -13.60 -43.77
CA SER A 280 36.64 -13.07 -43.91
C SER A 280 37.74 -14.07 -44.31
N ARG A 281 37.40 -15.28 -44.77
CA ARG A 281 38.38 -16.27 -45.30
C ARG A 281 38.14 -16.60 -46.77
N ARG A 282 38.11 -15.60 -47.65
CA ARG A 282 38.35 -15.75 -49.10
C ARG A 282 38.90 -14.44 -49.68
N SER A 283 40.21 -14.28 -49.61
CA SER A 283 41.03 -13.45 -50.49
C SER A 283 42.48 -13.88 -50.32
#